data_AF-A0A960MHC5-F1
#
_entry.id   AF-A0A960MHC5-F1
#
_cell.length_a   1.000
_cell.length_b   1.000
_cell.length_c   1.000
_cell.angle_alpha   90.00
_cell.angle_beta   90.00
_cell.angle_gamma   90.00
#
_symmetry.space_group_name_H-M   'P 1'
#
loop_
_entity.id
_entity.type
_entity.pdbx_description
1 polymer ?
#
loop_
_entity_poly.entity_id
_entity_poly.type
_entity_poly.pdbx_seq_one_letter_code
_entity_poly.pdbx_strand_id
1 'polypeptide(L)'
;EHTKPGEESGEEGGEDFELLLGALAIRNAKVEMTGFTGEGGISRVPDWSLETDFLWRDLSIVGGRLSSATPLTLALSHVKVGTEVGDSEAPMASVERASMIFDPIQLVEKGRIESIELRRPDLTLSPRTLNRVMSEKAPKDDGTPESPAPEGAESAAPWEIGRVTVESGKLTARDWSWKDRAIPEVELGWDLDLNSLSEAMISGTSKGTGAPQAIRISDLSVAGRGEGEEKAVSIASLEMRFGFQELIQKGHLNTLKLEQPKFHLTDDILPDWIAKWSPSAVQEEGEGGAPAAKAENGGAPSDGRLWTAQILDISGGSFELDSRAMEGRLPKLAGEFSVRPVGEEGPKPEDRRYRFQLEQLKIGADRPDESVQQGAAPASPPAEKLGGLFPGDADDDKTPNEPTHRSISQRDVALVRDLMVEFTPAGLQRDRKIERIQIKGGEVQVGDALHRLVNGTPSSADPEEETKTSGPKQAPDKGAQAAAAEPAWRVGQLVVTETQVRFQALIPQIEGLEFGIETKLEDIPLSQDG
;
A
#
# COMPACT_ATOMS: atom_id res chain seq x y z
N GLU A 1 2.89 -65.55 -6.44
CA GLU A 1 3.15 -67.01 -6.42
C GLU A 1 4.61 -67.26 -6.74
N HIS A 2 5.17 -68.29 -6.09
CA HIS A 2 6.57 -68.80 -6.09
C HIS A 2 7.61 -68.17 -5.16
N THR A 3 7.85 -68.87 -4.05
CA THR A 3 9.18 -69.03 -3.43
C THR A 3 9.27 -70.40 -2.74
N LYS A 4 10.37 -71.13 -3.02
CA LYS A 4 10.82 -72.33 -2.29
C LYS A 4 11.56 -71.90 -1.02
N PRO A 5 11.48 -72.65 0.10
CA PRO A 5 12.31 -72.37 1.27
C PRO A 5 13.70 -72.99 1.11
N GLY A 6 14.73 -72.16 1.23
CA GLY A 6 16.14 -72.55 1.39
C GLY A 6 16.64 -72.11 2.76
N GLU A 7 17.43 -72.97 3.39
CA GLU A 7 17.83 -72.99 4.79
C GLU A 7 18.48 -71.70 5.35
N GLU A 8 18.19 -71.52 6.64
CA GLU A 8 18.49 -70.43 7.56
C GLU A 8 19.99 -70.23 7.84
N SER A 9 20.45 -68.99 7.71
CA SER A 9 21.55 -68.43 8.49
C SER A 9 21.04 -67.19 9.23
N GLY A 10 21.08 -67.21 10.55
CA GLY A 10 20.50 -66.20 11.44
C GLY A 10 21.23 -64.85 11.42
N GLU A 11 20.88 -64.03 10.44
CA GLU A 11 20.60 -62.61 10.68
C GLU A 11 19.09 -62.53 10.93
N GLU A 12 18.65 -61.74 11.93
CA GLU A 12 17.24 -61.33 12.04
C GLU A 12 16.93 -60.41 10.84
N GLY A 13 16.89 -60.99 9.64
CA GLY A 13 16.42 -60.37 8.42
C GLY A 13 14.91 -60.24 8.56
N GLY A 14 14.46 -59.16 9.20
CA GLY A 14 13.07 -58.74 9.06
C GLY A 14 12.81 -58.62 7.57
N GLU A 15 11.97 -59.50 7.03
CA GLU A 15 11.56 -59.42 5.63
C GLU A 15 10.97 -58.02 5.43
N ASP A 16 11.64 -57.19 4.62
CA ASP A 16 11.15 -55.86 4.29
C ASP A 16 9.78 -56.03 3.62
N PHE A 17 8.74 -55.64 4.35
CA PHE A 17 7.38 -55.70 3.83
C PHE A 17 7.26 -54.67 2.70
N GLU A 18 6.98 -55.17 1.49
CA GLU A 18 6.68 -54.37 0.30
C GLU A 18 5.17 -54.38 0.04
N LEU A 19 4.56 -53.19 0.02
CA LEU A 19 3.18 -52.98 -0.35
C LEU A 19 3.10 -52.16 -1.64
N LEU A 20 2.62 -52.80 -2.71
CA LEU A 20 2.38 -52.17 -4.00
C LEU A 20 0.89 -51.84 -4.15
N LEU A 21 0.56 -50.57 -4.33
CA LEU A 21 -0.81 -50.10 -4.57
C LEU A 21 -0.90 -49.53 -5.98
N GLY A 22 -1.64 -50.20 -6.86
CA GLY A 22 -1.87 -49.71 -8.22
C GLY A 22 -2.61 -48.36 -8.25
N ALA A 23 -3.54 -48.14 -7.31
CA ALA A 23 -4.18 -46.85 -7.10
C ALA A 23 -4.74 -46.69 -5.69
N LEU A 24 -4.70 -45.47 -5.17
CA LEU A 24 -5.41 -45.02 -3.97
C LEU A 24 -6.31 -43.86 -4.35
N ALA A 25 -7.61 -43.99 -4.11
CA ALA A 25 -8.59 -42.95 -4.39
C ALA A 25 -9.33 -42.56 -3.11
N ILE A 26 -9.30 -41.28 -2.77
CA ILE A 26 -10.17 -40.68 -1.75
C ILE A 26 -11.12 -39.76 -2.49
N ARG A 27 -12.43 -39.89 -2.27
CA ARG A 27 -13.45 -39.09 -2.96
C ARG A 27 -14.41 -38.50 -1.95
N ASN A 28 -14.70 -37.21 -2.08
CA ASN A 28 -15.66 -36.48 -1.25
C ASN A 28 -15.44 -36.72 0.25
N ALA A 29 -14.20 -36.89 0.68
CA ALA A 29 -13.90 -37.08 2.08
C ALA A 29 -13.94 -35.71 2.77
N LYS A 30 -14.78 -35.61 3.79
CA LYS A 30 -14.79 -34.45 4.68
C LYS A 30 -13.86 -34.74 5.85
N VAL A 31 -12.90 -33.86 6.07
CA VAL A 31 -11.96 -33.93 7.18
C VAL A 31 -12.16 -32.69 8.04
N GLU A 32 -12.34 -32.90 9.33
CA GLU A 32 -12.51 -31.82 10.31
C GLU A 32 -11.54 -32.07 11.47
N MET A 33 -10.90 -31.01 11.92
CA MET A 33 -10.07 -31.02 13.11
C MET A 33 -10.55 -29.92 14.02
N THR A 34 -11.01 -30.29 15.21
CA THR A 34 -11.63 -29.38 16.17
C THR A 34 -11.10 -29.63 17.59
N GLY A 35 -11.13 -28.60 18.44
CA GLY A 35 -10.90 -28.75 19.88
C GLY A 35 -9.43 -28.61 20.32
N PHE A 36 -8.55 -28.06 19.49
CA PHE A 36 -7.15 -27.78 19.84
C PHE A 36 -7.02 -26.39 20.47
N THR A 37 -7.65 -26.20 21.63
CA THR A 37 -7.78 -24.91 22.31
C THR A 37 -6.49 -24.43 22.99
N GLY A 38 -5.54 -25.33 23.19
CA GLY A 38 -4.35 -25.08 24.01
C GLY A 38 -4.50 -25.48 25.48
N GLU A 39 -5.70 -25.92 25.91
CA GLU A 39 -5.91 -26.41 27.26
C GLU A 39 -5.11 -27.70 27.52
N GLY A 40 -4.56 -27.83 28.74
CA GLY A 40 -3.78 -29.01 29.12
C GLY A 40 -2.37 -29.10 28.51
N GLY A 41 -1.82 -28.00 27.97
CA GLY A 41 -0.47 -27.96 27.40
C GLY A 41 -0.39 -28.50 25.96
N ILE A 42 -1.53 -28.74 25.32
CA ILE A 42 -1.60 -29.11 23.90
C ILE A 42 -1.30 -27.86 23.05
N SER A 43 -0.69 -28.02 21.88
CA SER A 43 -0.52 -26.91 20.95
C SER A 43 -1.88 -26.34 20.54
N ARG A 44 -2.03 -25.02 20.60
CA ARG A 44 -3.22 -24.34 20.09
C ARG A 44 -3.19 -24.39 18.56
N VAL A 45 -4.15 -25.07 17.96
CA VAL A 45 -4.29 -25.15 16.50
C VAL A 45 -5.68 -24.65 16.14
N PRO A 46 -5.84 -23.72 15.18
CA PRO A 46 -7.16 -23.28 14.78
C PRO A 46 -7.95 -24.47 14.23
N ASP A 47 -9.22 -24.55 14.62
CA ASP A 47 -10.16 -25.51 14.04
C ASP A 47 -10.18 -25.36 12.53
N TRP A 48 -10.17 -26.47 11.80
CA TRP A 48 -10.25 -26.45 10.34
C TRP A 48 -11.15 -27.56 9.80
N SER A 49 -11.70 -27.30 8.62
CA SER A 49 -12.46 -28.28 7.86
C SER A 49 -12.07 -28.19 6.39
N LEU A 50 -12.08 -29.32 5.71
CA LEU A 50 -11.84 -29.38 4.27
C LEU A 50 -12.58 -30.56 3.65
N GLU A 51 -12.75 -30.48 2.34
CA GLU A 51 -13.13 -31.59 1.50
C GLU A 51 -11.94 -31.97 0.62
N THR A 52 -11.80 -33.26 0.30
CA THR A 52 -10.72 -33.72 -0.56
C THR A 52 -11.18 -34.80 -1.54
N ASP A 53 -10.62 -34.72 -2.75
CA ASP A 53 -10.73 -35.73 -3.79
C ASP A 53 -9.35 -35.88 -4.44
N PHE A 54 -8.75 -37.06 -4.32
CA PHE A 54 -7.49 -37.35 -4.99
C PHE A 54 -7.40 -38.80 -5.45
N LEU A 55 -6.67 -38.99 -6.54
CA LEU A 55 -6.33 -40.29 -7.12
C LEU A 55 -4.81 -40.36 -7.27
N TRP A 56 -4.17 -41.16 -6.43
CA TRP A 56 -2.76 -41.52 -6.57
C TRP A 56 -2.64 -42.87 -7.24
N ARG A 57 -1.61 -43.05 -8.06
CA ARG A 57 -1.35 -44.28 -8.81
C ARG A 57 0.07 -44.74 -8.56
N ASP A 58 0.30 -46.03 -8.75
CA ASP A 58 1.63 -46.63 -8.75
C ASP A 58 2.43 -46.29 -7.47
N LEU A 59 1.77 -46.41 -6.31
CA LEU A 59 2.39 -46.20 -5.00
C LEU A 59 3.12 -47.47 -4.56
N SER A 60 4.30 -47.31 -3.99
CA SER A 60 5.04 -48.40 -3.35
C SER A 60 5.47 -47.98 -1.95
N ILE A 61 5.18 -48.82 -0.96
CA ILE A 61 5.63 -48.67 0.42
C ILE A 61 6.61 -49.81 0.71
N VAL A 62 7.90 -49.48 0.79
CA VAL A 62 8.98 -50.44 1.08
C VAL A 62 9.72 -49.96 2.32
N GLY A 63 9.84 -50.80 3.34
CA GLY A 63 10.51 -50.44 4.59
C GLY A 63 9.89 -49.19 5.26
N GLY A 64 8.57 -49.02 5.16
CA GLY A 64 7.85 -47.85 5.69
C GLY A 64 8.00 -46.56 4.87
N ARG A 65 8.76 -46.56 3.78
CA ARG A 65 8.93 -45.39 2.91
C ARG A 65 7.91 -45.40 1.79
N LEU A 66 7.09 -44.36 1.72
CA LEU A 66 6.17 -44.13 0.61
C LEU A 66 6.94 -43.58 -0.59
N SER A 67 6.75 -44.18 -1.76
CA SER A 67 7.31 -43.75 -3.03
C SER A 67 6.25 -43.83 -4.13
N SER A 68 6.45 -43.06 -5.21
CA SER A 68 5.58 -43.00 -6.37
C SER A 68 6.42 -42.77 -7.63
N ALA A 69 5.99 -43.30 -8.78
CA ALA A 69 6.66 -43.08 -10.06
C ALA A 69 6.46 -41.65 -10.61
N THR A 70 5.43 -40.95 -10.15
CA THR A 70 5.10 -39.58 -10.54
C THR A 70 4.82 -38.72 -9.30
N PRO A 71 5.01 -37.38 -9.37
CA PRO A 71 4.57 -36.48 -8.32
C PRO A 71 3.11 -36.70 -7.96
N LEU A 72 2.80 -36.65 -6.67
CA LEU A 72 1.46 -36.79 -6.15
C LEU A 72 0.80 -35.41 -6.07
N THR A 73 -0.51 -35.38 -6.35
CA THR A 73 -1.33 -34.18 -6.21
C THR A 73 -2.34 -34.39 -5.09
N LEU A 74 -2.33 -33.50 -4.10
CA LEU A 74 -3.35 -33.40 -3.07
C LEU A 74 -4.26 -32.23 -3.42
N ALA A 75 -5.47 -32.54 -3.89
CA ALA A 75 -6.50 -31.55 -4.17
C ALA A 75 -7.48 -31.45 -2.98
N LEU A 76 -7.64 -30.24 -2.49
CA LEU A 76 -8.51 -29.86 -1.40
C LEU A 76 -9.53 -28.86 -1.91
N SER A 77 -10.74 -28.90 -1.38
CA SER A 77 -11.81 -27.96 -1.66
C SER A 77 -12.47 -27.50 -0.37
N HIS A 78 -13.05 -26.30 -0.42
CA HIS A 78 -13.78 -25.71 0.70
C HIS A 78 -13.00 -25.74 2.02
N VAL A 79 -11.69 -25.49 1.95
CA VAL A 79 -10.83 -25.41 3.13
C VAL A 79 -11.28 -24.21 3.96
N LYS A 80 -11.53 -24.41 5.23
CA LYS A 80 -11.87 -23.36 6.20
C LYS A 80 -10.99 -23.51 7.42
N VAL A 81 -10.46 -22.39 7.91
CA VAL A 81 -9.59 -22.34 9.09
C VAL A 81 -10.10 -21.27 10.04
N GLY A 82 -10.11 -21.58 11.32
CA GLY A 82 -10.53 -20.69 12.40
C GLY A 82 -12.05 -20.59 12.59
N THR A 83 -12.83 -21.59 12.16
CA THR A 83 -14.26 -21.69 12.45
C THR A 83 -14.47 -22.23 13.85
N GLU A 84 -15.05 -21.48 14.78
CA GLU A 84 -15.53 -22.08 16.03
C GLU A 84 -16.80 -22.89 15.76
N VAL A 85 -16.81 -24.14 16.21
CA VAL A 85 -17.99 -25.00 16.12
C VAL A 85 -19.12 -24.40 16.95
N GLY A 86 -20.12 -23.81 16.28
CA GLY A 86 -21.34 -23.30 16.90
C GLY A 86 -21.51 -21.79 16.85
N ASP A 87 -20.49 -21.04 16.42
CA ASP A 87 -20.61 -19.59 16.26
C ASP A 87 -20.90 -19.21 14.80
N SER A 88 -21.75 -18.20 14.61
CA SER A 88 -22.16 -17.73 13.27
C SER A 88 -21.09 -16.88 12.56
N GLU A 89 -19.91 -16.74 13.16
CA GLU A 89 -18.82 -15.93 12.63
C GLU A 89 -18.18 -16.59 11.40
N ALA A 90 -17.75 -15.75 10.45
CA ALA A 90 -17.02 -16.18 9.26
C ALA A 90 -15.66 -16.80 9.63
N PRO A 91 -15.17 -17.80 8.86
CA PRO A 91 -13.82 -18.35 9.05
C PRO A 91 -12.75 -17.25 8.94
N MET A 92 -11.64 -17.42 9.67
CA MET A 92 -10.46 -16.56 9.52
C MET A 92 -9.87 -16.67 8.11
N ALA A 93 -9.83 -17.88 7.57
CA ALA A 93 -9.40 -18.13 6.20
C ALA A 93 -10.32 -19.17 5.56
N SER A 94 -10.69 -18.95 4.31
CA SER A 94 -11.30 -19.98 3.49
C SER A 94 -10.64 -20.05 2.13
N VAL A 95 -10.61 -21.24 1.52
CA VAL A 95 -10.07 -21.45 0.18
C VAL A 95 -11.04 -22.33 -0.59
N GLU A 96 -11.49 -21.89 -1.76
CA GLU A 96 -12.41 -22.67 -2.58
C GLU A 96 -11.72 -23.95 -3.06
N ARG A 97 -10.49 -23.83 -3.58
CA ARG A 97 -9.65 -24.96 -3.98
C ARG A 97 -8.19 -24.72 -3.63
N ALA A 98 -7.56 -25.73 -3.06
CA ALA A 98 -6.11 -25.78 -2.89
C ALA A 98 -5.57 -27.04 -3.57
N SER A 99 -4.44 -26.91 -4.25
CA SER A 99 -3.73 -28.04 -4.85
C SER A 99 -2.29 -28.01 -4.37
N MET A 100 -1.79 -29.14 -3.89
CA MET A 100 -0.40 -29.31 -3.52
C MET A 100 0.21 -30.44 -4.35
N ILE A 101 1.33 -30.15 -5.00
CA ILE A 101 2.11 -31.15 -5.76
C ILE A 101 3.40 -31.43 -4.99
N PHE A 102 3.70 -32.71 -4.79
CA PHE A 102 4.91 -33.13 -4.09
C PHE A 102 5.38 -34.51 -4.55
N ASP A 103 6.69 -34.74 -4.47
CA ASP A 103 7.27 -36.07 -4.52
C ASP A 103 7.29 -36.67 -3.09
N PRO A 104 6.76 -37.88 -2.86
CA PRO A 104 6.67 -38.45 -1.52
C PRO A 104 8.02 -38.60 -0.82
N ILE A 105 9.08 -38.95 -1.56
CA ILE A 105 10.42 -39.13 -1.01
C ILE A 105 10.97 -37.75 -0.63
N GLN A 106 10.85 -36.75 -1.50
CA GLN A 106 11.28 -35.38 -1.18
C GLN A 106 10.48 -34.76 -0.02
N LEU A 107 9.18 -35.05 0.09
CA LEU A 107 8.35 -34.57 1.20
C LEU A 107 8.82 -35.13 2.54
N VAL A 108 9.06 -36.45 2.61
CA VAL A 108 9.46 -37.13 3.85
C VAL A 108 10.92 -36.85 4.21
N GLU A 109 11.84 -36.93 3.24
CA GLU A 109 13.27 -36.80 3.52
C GLU A 109 13.74 -35.34 3.61
N LYS A 110 13.05 -34.41 2.93
CA LYS A 110 13.49 -33.00 2.84
C LYS A 110 12.42 -31.98 3.23
N GLY A 111 11.21 -32.41 3.61
CA GLY A 111 10.12 -31.47 3.90
C GLY A 111 9.72 -30.63 2.68
N ARG A 112 9.88 -31.15 1.45
CA ARG A 112 9.73 -30.37 0.23
C ARG A 112 8.37 -30.56 -0.45
N ILE A 113 7.72 -29.44 -0.74
CA ILE A 113 6.52 -29.30 -1.56
C ILE A 113 6.93 -28.63 -2.88
N GLU A 114 6.56 -29.21 -4.02
CA GLU A 114 6.96 -28.67 -5.33
C GLU A 114 6.16 -27.42 -5.67
N SER A 115 4.83 -27.47 -5.51
CA SER A 115 3.98 -26.32 -5.74
C SER A 115 2.72 -26.33 -4.89
N ILE A 116 2.30 -25.14 -4.48
CA ILE A 116 1.01 -24.88 -3.84
C ILE A 116 0.23 -23.92 -4.73
N GLU A 117 -1.00 -24.28 -5.08
CA GLU A 117 -1.93 -23.42 -5.81
C GLU A 117 -3.17 -23.19 -4.96
N LEU A 118 -3.53 -21.94 -4.72
CA LEU A 118 -4.73 -21.55 -3.97
C LEU A 118 -5.65 -20.75 -4.89
N ARG A 119 -6.90 -21.17 -5.03
CA ARG A 119 -7.92 -20.46 -5.81
C ARG A 119 -8.98 -19.86 -4.91
N ARG A 120 -9.20 -18.56 -5.11
CA ARG A 120 -10.12 -17.72 -4.34
C ARG A 120 -9.95 -17.88 -2.82
N PRO A 121 -8.73 -17.75 -2.28
CA PRO A 121 -8.60 -17.68 -0.83
C PRO A 121 -9.24 -16.39 -0.32
N ASP A 122 -10.10 -16.48 0.68
CA ASP A 122 -10.69 -15.35 1.39
C ASP A 122 -10.14 -15.31 2.82
N LEU A 123 -9.38 -14.25 3.13
CA LEU A 123 -8.69 -14.07 4.39
C LEU A 123 -9.33 -12.89 5.14
N THR A 124 -9.79 -13.14 6.36
CA THR A 124 -10.29 -12.11 7.27
C THR A 124 -9.31 -11.93 8.43
N LEU A 125 -8.70 -10.76 8.50
CA LEU A 125 -7.79 -10.35 9.55
C LEU A 125 -8.48 -9.39 10.51
N SER A 126 -8.56 -9.77 11.77
CA SER A 126 -9.02 -8.97 12.90
C SER A 126 -8.13 -9.23 14.12
N PRO A 127 -8.10 -8.35 15.13
CA PRO A 127 -7.34 -8.61 16.36
C PRO A 127 -7.68 -9.96 17.00
N ARG A 128 -8.95 -10.41 16.93
CA ARG A 128 -9.35 -11.73 17.43
C ARG A 128 -8.68 -12.86 16.66
N THR A 129 -8.76 -12.84 15.33
CA THR A 129 -8.13 -13.87 14.48
C THR A 129 -6.61 -13.86 14.60
N LEU A 130 -5.99 -12.67 14.63
CA LEU A 130 -4.54 -12.53 14.80
C LEU A 130 -4.10 -13.03 16.17
N ASN A 131 -4.82 -12.66 17.25
CA ASN A 131 -4.51 -13.17 18.59
C ASN A 131 -4.66 -14.68 18.67
N ARG A 132 -5.56 -15.33 17.91
CA ARG A 132 -5.62 -16.80 17.87
C ARG A 132 -4.34 -17.42 17.31
N VAL A 133 -3.73 -16.79 16.31
CA VAL A 133 -2.50 -17.28 15.66
C VAL A 133 -1.24 -16.85 16.42
N MET A 134 -1.21 -15.61 16.92
CA MET A 134 -0.03 -14.95 17.51
C MET A 134 0.04 -15.06 19.03
N SER A 135 -0.98 -15.60 19.72
CA SER A 135 -0.90 -15.86 21.18
C SER A 135 -0.02 -17.08 21.45
N GLU A 136 1.23 -16.99 21.01
CA GLU A 136 2.30 -17.95 21.25
C GLU A 136 3.17 -17.48 22.42
N LYS A 137 2.58 -16.77 23.39
CA LYS A 137 3.09 -16.88 24.74
C LYS A 137 2.68 -18.27 25.21
N ALA A 138 3.53 -19.25 24.93
CA ALA A 138 3.61 -20.44 25.76
C ALA A 138 3.43 -19.97 27.20
N PRO A 139 2.52 -20.59 27.98
CA PRO A 139 2.38 -20.25 29.39
C PRO A 139 3.80 -20.19 29.95
N LYS A 140 4.18 -19.05 30.53
CA LYS A 140 5.50 -18.92 31.16
C LYS A 140 5.54 -20.03 32.18
N ASP A 141 6.27 -21.08 31.84
CA ASP A 141 6.44 -22.26 32.65
C ASP A 141 6.77 -21.78 34.06
N ASP A 142 5.98 -22.24 35.01
CA ASP A 142 5.84 -21.78 36.38
C ASP A 142 7.05 -22.14 37.26
N GLY A 143 8.23 -22.20 36.64
CA GLY A 143 9.50 -22.56 37.24
C GLY A 143 9.83 -24.04 37.09
N THR A 144 9.10 -24.81 36.26
CA THR A 144 9.55 -26.15 35.89
C THR A 144 10.79 -26.01 35.02
N PRO A 145 11.95 -26.58 35.40
CA PRO A 145 13.14 -26.51 34.57
C PRO A 145 12.84 -27.18 33.23
N GLU A 146 12.90 -26.42 32.14
CA GLU A 146 12.83 -26.93 30.77
C GLU A 146 13.72 -28.16 30.67
N SER A 147 13.12 -29.32 30.41
CA SER A 147 13.88 -30.53 30.15
C SER A 147 14.81 -30.22 28.97
N PRO A 148 16.14 -30.34 29.12
CA PRO A 148 17.06 -29.97 28.05
C PRO A 148 16.65 -30.73 26.80
N ALA A 149 16.42 -29.98 25.71
CA ALA A 149 16.13 -30.57 24.42
C ALA A 149 17.18 -31.66 24.16
N PRO A 150 16.79 -32.89 23.81
CA PRO A 150 17.73 -34.00 23.68
C PRO A 150 18.87 -33.58 22.74
N GLU A 151 20.11 -33.59 23.25
CA GLU A 151 21.31 -33.33 22.46
C GLU A 151 21.32 -34.30 21.28
N GLY A 152 21.10 -33.78 20.06
CA GLY A 152 21.01 -34.58 18.84
C GLY A 152 19.62 -34.65 18.19
N ALA A 153 18.62 -33.92 18.68
CA ALA A 153 17.45 -33.61 17.86
C ALA A 153 17.91 -32.74 16.68
N GLU A 154 18.24 -33.39 15.55
CA GLU A 154 18.43 -32.71 14.28
C GLU A 154 17.21 -31.83 14.06
N SER A 155 17.44 -30.51 13.98
CA SER A 155 16.39 -29.54 13.70
C SER A 155 15.69 -30.01 12.43
N ALA A 156 14.41 -30.37 12.55
CA ALA A 156 13.62 -30.84 11.42
C ALA A 156 13.86 -29.89 10.25
N ALA A 157 14.32 -30.44 9.12
CA ALA A 157 14.70 -29.63 7.98
C ALA A 157 13.56 -28.64 7.68
N PRO A 158 13.86 -27.33 7.53
CA PRO A 158 12.82 -26.35 7.29
C PRO A 158 12.06 -26.73 6.02
N TRP A 159 10.73 -26.67 6.08
CA TRP A 159 9.88 -26.99 4.95
C TRP A 159 10.28 -26.16 3.72
N GLU A 160 10.47 -26.83 2.58
CA GLU A 160 10.83 -26.21 1.32
C GLU A 160 9.60 -26.11 0.42
N ILE A 161 9.23 -24.91 -0.01
CA ILE A 161 8.16 -24.72 -0.99
C ILE A 161 8.77 -24.24 -2.30
N GLY A 162 8.53 -24.97 -3.39
CA GLY A 162 9.04 -24.64 -4.71
C GLY A 162 8.31 -23.43 -5.30
N ARG A 163 7.03 -23.56 -5.60
CA ARG A 163 6.19 -22.49 -6.15
C ARG A 163 4.93 -22.27 -5.32
N VAL A 164 4.50 -21.01 -5.17
CA VAL A 164 3.20 -20.66 -4.61
C VAL A 164 2.46 -19.78 -5.60
N THR A 165 1.29 -20.22 -6.02
CA THR A 165 0.39 -19.43 -6.87
C THR A 165 -0.91 -19.20 -6.13
N VAL A 166 -1.37 -17.95 -6.12
CA VAL A 166 -2.71 -17.60 -5.67
C VAL A 166 -3.47 -16.90 -6.78
N GLU A 167 -4.68 -17.36 -7.03
CA GLU A 167 -5.59 -16.80 -8.02
C GLU A 167 -6.81 -16.20 -7.33
N SER A 168 -7.06 -14.91 -7.58
CA SER A 168 -8.26 -14.18 -7.16
C SER A 168 -8.52 -14.24 -5.66
N GLY A 169 -7.48 -14.10 -4.85
CA GLY A 169 -7.61 -14.00 -3.41
C GLY A 169 -8.30 -12.72 -2.98
N LYS A 170 -8.93 -12.76 -1.80
CA LYS A 170 -9.52 -11.62 -1.10
C LYS A 170 -8.89 -11.53 0.28
N LEU A 171 -8.56 -10.32 0.70
CA LEU A 171 -8.08 -10.02 2.04
C LEU A 171 -8.93 -8.87 2.60
N THR A 172 -9.52 -9.10 3.77
CA THR A 172 -10.28 -8.09 4.52
C THR A 172 -9.63 -7.93 5.88
N ALA A 173 -9.10 -6.74 6.19
CA ALA A 173 -8.58 -6.39 7.50
C ALA A 173 -9.52 -5.39 8.16
N ARG A 174 -10.18 -5.78 9.25
CA ARG A 174 -11.21 -4.99 9.94
C ARG A 174 -11.09 -5.04 11.47
N ASP A 175 -11.76 -4.13 12.15
CA ASP A 175 -11.80 -4.02 13.60
C ASP A 175 -10.43 -3.85 14.27
N TRP A 176 -9.43 -3.35 13.53
CA TRP A 176 -8.08 -3.16 14.04
C TRP A 176 -8.01 -1.91 14.92
N SER A 177 -7.24 -2.00 16.00
CA SER A 177 -6.90 -0.83 16.81
C SER A 177 -5.42 -0.80 17.19
N TRP A 178 -4.85 0.40 17.22
CA TRP A 178 -3.47 0.66 17.65
C TRP A 178 -3.45 1.80 18.65
N LYS A 179 -2.96 1.54 19.87
CA LYS A 179 -2.98 2.52 20.98
C LYS A 179 -4.37 3.14 21.17
N ASP A 180 -5.40 2.29 21.25
CA ASP A 180 -6.83 2.66 21.38
C ASP A 180 -7.42 3.45 20.21
N ARG A 181 -6.76 3.48 19.05
CA ARG A 181 -7.27 4.13 17.84
C ARG A 181 -7.70 3.11 16.80
N ALA A 182 -8.92 3.23 16.29
CA ALA A 182 -9.39 2.42 15.18
C ALA A 182 -8.52 2.67 13.93
N ILE A 183 -8.08 1.58 13.30
CA ILE A 183 -7.41 1.57 12.00
C ILE A 183 -8.51 1.36 10.95
N PRO A 184 -8.46 2.08 9.81
CA PRO A 184 -9.45 1.93 8.75
C PRO A 184 -9.51 0.49 8.24
N GLU A 185 -10.71 0.06 7.84
CA GLU A 185 -10.89 -1.23 7.18
C GLU A 185 -10.16 -1.22 5.83
N VAL A 186 -9.44 -2.31 5.55
CA VAL A 186 -8.72 -2.51 4.30
C VAL A 186 -9.27 -3.74 3.62
N GLU A 187 -9.76 -3.57 2.40
CA GLU A 187 -10.20 -4.67 1.54
C GLU A 187 -9.36 -4.66 0.27
N LEU A 188 -8.84 -5.82 -0.13
CA LEU A 188 -8.12 -5.97 -1.39
C LEU A 188 -8.32 -7.35 -2.00
N GLY A 189 -8.32 -7.40 -3.32
CA GLY A 189 -8.08 -8.61 -4.10
C GLY A 189 -6.58 -8.81 -4.34
N TRP A 190 -6.14 -10.06 -4.49
CA TRP A 190 -4.74 -10.34 -4.77
C TRP A 190 -4.51 -11.62 -5.59
N ASP A 191 -3.54 -11.55 -6.49
CA ASP A 191 -2.92 -12.70 -7.17
C ASP A 191 -1.44 -12.75 -6.78
N LEU A 192 -0.91 -13.96 -6.67
CA LEU A 192 0.46 -14.21 -6.27
C LEU A 192 1.09 -15.23 -7.20
N ASP A 193 2.30 -14.97 -7.67
CA ASP A 193 3.15 -15.99 -8.31
C ASP A 193 4.56 -15.90 -7.73
N LEU A 194 4.82 -16.75 -6.74
CA LEU A 194 6.12 -16.88 -6.12
C LEU A 194 6.83 -18.15 -6.59
N ASN A 195 8.04 -18.01 -7.09
CA ASN A 195 8.87 -19.09 -7.60
C ASN A 195 10.14 -19.25 -6.74
N SER A 196 10.56 -20.49 -6.51
CA SER A 196 11.80 -20.83 -5.79
C SER A 196 11.91 -20.27 -4.36
N LEU A 197 10.87 -20.40 -3.53
CA LEU A 197 10.89 -19.90 -2.14
C LEU A 197 11.94 -20.60 -1.26
N SER A 198 12.20 -21.88 -1.51
CA SER A 198 13.15 -22.69 -0.72
C SER A 198 14.59 -22.16 -0.76
N GLU A 199 15.11 -21.85 -1.95
CA GLU A 199 16.46 -21.31 -2.12
C GLU A 199 16.61 -19.95 -1.44
N ALA A 200 15.54 -19.16 -1.45
CA ALA A 200 15.54 -17.79 -0.98
C ALA A 200 15.51 -17.68 0.55
N MET A 201 14.83 -18.60 1.25
CA MET A 201 14.73 -18.60 2.72
C MET A 201 15.88 -19.32 3.43
N ILE A 202 16.35 -20.45 2.89
CA ILE A 202 17.28 -21.33 3.63
C ILE A 202 18.74 -20.95 3.39
N SER A 203 19.10 -20.64 2.15
CA SER A 203 20.52 -20.69 1.77
C SER A 203 21.30 -19.42 2.12
N GLY A 204 20.63 -18.26 2.29
CA GLY A 204 21.29 -16.94 2.41
C GLY A 204 22.28 -16.63 1.27
N THR A 205 22.42 -17.51 0.28
CA THR A 205 23.51 -17.55 -0.69
C THR A 205 22.93 -17.52 -2.09
N SER A 206 22.79 -16.28 -2.57
CA SER A 206 22.73 -15.68 -3.92
C SER A 206 22.62 -16.49 -5.23
N LYS A 207 22.41 -17.81 -5.27
CA LYS A 207 22.23 -18.57 -6.52
C LYS A 207 20.77 -18.92 -6.83
N GLY A 208 19.83 -18.16 -6.27
CA GLY A 208 18.42 -18.21 -6.66
C GLY A 208 18.26 -18.06 -8.17
N THR A 209 17.35 -18.83 -8.75
CA THR A 209 17.09 -18.99 -10.20
C THR A 209 16.82 -17.70 -11.03
N GLY A 210 16.91 -16.50 -10.44
CA GLY A 210 16.69 -15.23 -11.13
C GLY A 210 15.26 -15.03 -11.65
N ALA A 211 14.34 -15.96 -11.35
CA ALA A 211 12.97 -15.89 -11.79
C ALA A 211 12.25 -14.74 -11.06
N PRO A 212 11.68 -13.77 -11.79
CA PRO A 212 10.98 -12.66 -11.16
C PRO A 212 9.75 -13.17 -10.41
N GLN A 213 9.56 -12.67 -9.19
CA GLN A 213 8.35 -12.86 -8.41
C GLN A 213 7.33 -11.79 -8.81
N ALA A 214 6.04 -12.10 -8.73
CA ALA A 214 4.99 -11.13 -8.99
C ALA A 214 3.91 -11.19 -7.90
N ILE A 215 3.53 -10.02 -7.41
CA ILE A 215 2.33 -9.81 -6.60
C ILE A 215 1.46 -8.84 -7.37
N ARG A 216 0.21 -9.23 -7.63
CA ARG A 216 -0.81 -8.32 -8.14
C ARG A 216 -1.83 -8.10 -7.05
N ILE A 217 -2.14 -6.85 -6.77
CA ILE A 217 -3.23 -6.45 -5.89
C ILE A 217 -4.29 -5.81 -6.81
N SER A 218 -5.53 -6.22 -6.66
CA SER A 218 -6.69 -5.66 -7.38
C SER A 218 -7.67 -5.06 -6.40
N ASP A 219 -8.39 -4.02 -6.82
CA ASP A 219 -9.49 -3.43 -6.04
C ASP A 219 -9.13 -3.08 -4.59
N LEU A 220 -7.88 -2.67 -4.35
CA LEU A 220 -7.45 -2.24 -3.03
C LEU A 220 -8.28 -1.03 -2.63
N SER A 221 -8.91 -1.11 -1.47
CA SER A 221 -9.65 -0.03 -0.88
C SER A 221 -9.38 0.09 0.61
N VAL A 222 -9.25 1.34 1.04
CA VAL A 222 -9.15 1.71 2.44
C VAL A 222 -10.38 2.53 2.75
N ALA A 223 -11.23 2.02 3.64
CA ALA A 223 -12.44 2.71 4.05
C ALA A 223 -12.11 4.04 4.74
N GLY A 224 -12.91 5.06 4.47
CA GLY A 224 -12.89 6.29 5.25
C GLY A 224 -13.47 6.11 6.65
N ARG A 225 -13.28 7.10 7.50
CA ARG A 225 -14.07 7.22 8.73
C ARG A 225 -15.49 7.70 8.37
N GLY A 226 -16.52 7.09 8.94
CA GLY A 226 -17.90 7.57 8.87
C GLY A 226 -18.92 6.51 8.50
N GLU A 227 -20.22 6.82 8.64
CA GLU A 227 -21.33 5.96 8.22
C GLU A 227 -21.50 5.90 6.68
N GLY A 228 -20.54 6.44 5.92
CA GLY A 228 -20.55 6.47 4.45
C GLY A 228 -19.67 5.40 3.82
N GLU A 229 -20.03 4.96 2.61
CA GLU A 229 -19.25 4.02 1.80
C GLU A 229 -18.04 4.66 1.10
N GLU A 230 -17.68 5.90 1.46
CA GLU A 230 -16.59 6.61 0.80
C GLU A 230 -15.22 6.04 1.20
N LYS A 231 -14.39 5.80 0.17
CA LYS A 231 -13.06 5.18 0.31
C LYS A 231 -11.99 6.26 0.32
N ALA A 232 -11.17 6.28 1.36
CA ALA A 232 -10.04 7.22 1.49
C ALA A 232 -8.99 6.97 0.39
N VAL A 233 -8.74 5.70 0.11
CA VAL A 233 -7.81 5.24 -0.91
C VAL A 233 -8.48 4.15 -1.71
N SER A 234 -8.38 4.21 -3.02
CA SER A 234 -8.77 3.13 -3.91
C SER A 234 -7.72 2.95 -5.01
N ILE A 235 -7.27 1.73 -5.25
CA ILE A 235 -6.32 1.41 -6.32
C ILE A 235 -6.88 0.23 -7.10
N ALA A 236 -7.16 0.43 -8.39
CA ALA A 236 -7.79 -0.60 -9.22
C ALA A 236 -6.84 -1.78 -9.46
N SER A 237 -5.56 -1.48 -9.77
CA SER A 237 -4.53 -2.51 -9.86
C SER A 237 -3.18 -1.99 -9.36
N LEU A 238 -2.48 -2.81 -8.60
CA LEU A 238 -1.10 -2.60 -8.20
C LEU A 238 -0.31 -3.86 -8.56
N GLU A 239 0.74 -3.72 -9.34
CA GLU A 239 1.63 -4.82 -9.72
C GLU A 239 3.02 -4.56 -9.16
N MET A 240 3.53 -5.50 -8.36
CA MET A 240 4.90 -5.52 -7.86
C MET A 240 5.64 -6.69 -8.50
N ARG A 241 6.79 -6.41 -9.11
CA ARG A 241 7.75 -7.43 -9.53
C ARG A 241 9.06 -7.23 -8.78
N PHE A 242 9.61 -8.31 -8.27
CA PHE A 242 10.84 -8.26 -7.49
C PHE A 242 11.62 -9.57 -7.56
N GLY A 243 12.92 -9.49 -7.31
CA GLY A 243 13.70 -10.63 -6.85
C GLY A 243 13.68 -10.66 -5.32
N PHE A 244 13.52 -11.85 -4.72
CA PHE A 244 13.35 -11.98 -3.27
C PHE A 244 14.57 -11.47 -2.49
N GLN A 245 15.78 -11.71 -3.01
CA GLN A 245 17.02 -11.24 -2.38
C GLN A 245 17.18 -9.72 -2.52
N GLU A 246 16.85 -9.16 -3.67
CA GLU A 246 16.85 -7.71 -3.89
C GLU A 246 15.86 -7.00 -2.94
N LEU A 247 14.67 -7.59 -2.76
CA LEU A 247 13.67 -7.09 -1.82
C LEU A 247 14.17 -7.17 -0.37
N ILE A 248 14.60 -8.35 0.09
CA ILE A 248 14.97 -8.59 1.51
C ILE A 248 16.33 -8.03 1.89
N GLN A 249 17.29 -7.90 0.97
CA GLN A 249 18.63 -7.37 1.31
C GLN A 249 18.74 -5.88 1.00
N LYS A 250 18.13 -5.41 -0.09
CA LYS A 250 18.31 -4.04 -0.60
C LYS A 250 17.05 -3.18 -0.53
N GLY A 251 15.89 -3.75 -0.17
CA GLY A 251 14.62 -3.04 -0.24
C GLY A 251 14.25 -2.69 -1.69
N HIS A 252 14.68 -3.49 -2.67
CA HIS A 252 14.60 -3.13 -4.08
C HIS A 252 13.52 -3.92 -4.82
N LEU A 253 12.68 -3.19 -5.56
CA LEU A 253 11.64 -3.69 -6.45
C LEU A 253 12.10 -3.50 -7.90
N ASN A 254 11.89 -4.49 -8.76
CA ASN A 254 12.16 -4.36 -10.19
C ASN A 254 11.10 -3.45 -10.83
N THR A 255 9.84 -3.61 -10.44
CA THR A 255 8.73 -2.84 -11.02
C THR A 255 7.65 -2.63 -9.98
N LEU A 256 7.15 -1.40 -9.91
CA LEU A 256 5.96 -1.01 -9.18
C LEU A 256 5.04 -0.26 -10.15
N LYS A 257 3.91 -0.90 -10.50
CA LYS A 257 2.88 -0.27 -11.33
C LYS A 257 1.62 -0.02 -10.52
N LEU A 258 1.04 1.16 -10.64
CA LEU A 258 -0.25 1.51 -10.07
C LEU A 258 -1.18 2.00 -11.18
N GLU A 259 -2.36 1.40 -11.26
CA GLU A 259 -3.41 1.76 -12.19
C GLU A 259 -4.59 2.36 -11.42
N GLN A 260 -4.99 3.55 -11.87
CA GLN A 260 -6.10 4.33 -11.35
C GLN A 260 -6.07 4.53 -9.82
N PRO A 261 -4.95 4.94 -9.21
CA PRO A 261 -4.94 5.27 -7.79
C PRO A 261 -5.80 6.51 -7.53
N LYS A 262 -6.76 6.39 -6.62
CA LYS A 262 -7.64 7.46 -6.18
C LYS A 262 -7.38 7.75 -4.70
N PHE A 263 -7.07 9.00 -4.41
CA PHE A 263 -6.89 9.49 -3.04
C PHE A 263 -7.98 10.51 -2.74
N HIS A 264 -8.85 10.23 -1.77
CA HIS A 264 -9.86 11.17 -1.29
C HIS A 264 -9.56 11.45 0.18
N LEU A 265 -8.74 12.45 0.44
CA LEU A 265 -8.25 12.80 1.76
C LEU A 265 -8.95 14.07 2.24
N THR A 266 -10.13 13.88 2.81
CA THR A 266 -10.94 14.95 3.42
C THR A 266 -10.97 14.78 4.93
N ASP A 267 -11.25 15.83 5.71
CA ASP A 267 -11.28 15.67 7.18
C ASP A 267 -12.33 14.68 7.67
N ASP A 268 -13.43 14.54 6.92
CA ASP A 268 -14.51 13.61 7.23
C ASP A 268 -14.00 12.16 7.13
N ILE A 269 -13.07 11.91 6.22
CA ILE A 269 -12.48 10.60 5.92
C ILE A 269 -11.17 10.35 6.68
N LEU A 270 -10.36 11.40 6.87
CA LEU A 270 -9.01 11.32 7.44
C LEU A 270 -9.10 10.86 8.90
N PRO A 271 -8.44 9.75 9.27
CA PRO A 271 -8.41 9.30 10.64
C PRO A 271 -7.72 10.30 11.58
N ASP A 272 -8.15 10.36 12.84
CA ASP A 272 -7.53 11.17 13.92
C ASP A 272 -6.02 10.91 14.09
N TRP A 273 -5.49 9.79 13.59
CA TRP A 273 -4.07 9.49 13.65
C TRP A 273 -3.24 10.27 12.64
N ILE A 274 -3.78 10.63 11.47
CA ILE A 274 -3.07 11.49 10.50
C ILE A 274 -3.04 12.93 11.02
N ALA A 275 -4.17 13.42 11.55
CA ALA A 275 -4.26 14.78 12.09
C ALA A 275 -3.28 15.05 13.25
N LYS A 276 -2.88 13.99 13.97
CA LYS A 276 -1.90 14.07 15.08
C LYS A 276 -0.50 13.63 14.67
N TRP A 277 -0.27 13.26 13.41
CA TRP A 277 1.06 12.95 12.89
C TRP A 277 1.77 14.26 12.57
N SER A 278 2.18 14.98 13.62
CA SER A 278 3.13 16.08 13.48
C SER A 278 4.54 15.48 13.43
N PRO A 279 5.33 15.72 12.38
CA PRO A 279 6.74 15.32 12.33
C PRO A 279 7.52 15.78 13.56
N SER A 280 7.11 16.91 14.15
CA SER A 280 7.72 17.50 15.35
C SER A 280 7.48 16.68 16.62
N ALA A 281 6.39 15.91 16.71
CA ALA A 281 6.07 15.11 17.89
C ALA A 281 7.08 13.97 18.14
N VAL A 282 7.90 13.61 17.15
CA VAL A 282 8.98 12.63 17.31
C VAL A 282 10.20 13.23 18.03
N GLN A 283 10.34 14.56 18.10
CA GLN A 283 11.51 15.21 18.71
C GLN A 283 11.31 15.63 20.18
N GLU A 284 10.08 15.88 20.64
CA GLU A 284 9.87 16.53 21.95
C GLU A 284 9.81 15.59 23.18
N GLU A 285 9.73 14.26 23.01
CA GLU A 285 9.77 13.34 24.17
C GLU A 285 11.19 13.16 24.78
N GLY A 286 12.20 13.88 24.28
CA GLY A 286 13.60 13.77 24.73
C GLY A 286 14.14 14.86 25.66
N GLU A 287 13.47 16.02 25.80
CA GLU A 287 14.00 17.15 26.58
C GLU A 287 13.48 17.15 28.02
N GLY A 288 13.95 16.20 28.82
CA GLY A 288 13.49 16.10 30.21
C GLY A 288 14.31 15.24 31.16
N GLY A 289 15.59 14.98 30.89
CA GLY A 289 16.48 14.42 31.90
C GLY A 289 17.60 13.54 31.37
N ALA A 290 18.83 14.05 31.42
CA ALA A 290 20.02 13.21 31.46
C ALA A 290 19.91 12.25 32.67
N PRO A 291 20.24 10.96 32.52
CA PRO A 291 21.65 10.64 32.41
C PRO A 291 21.99 9.78 31.19
N ALA A 292 23.17 10.05 30.67
CA ALA A 292 23.94 9.17 29.82
C ALA A 292 24.15 7.80 30.48
N ALA A 293 23.21 6.88 30.29
CA ALA A 293 23.49 5.46 30.35
C ALA A 293 23.93 5.05 28.94
N LYS A 294 25.18 4.60 28.83
CA LYS A 294 25.69 3.85 27.69
C LYS A 294 24.64 2.81 27.24
N ALA A 295 23.91 3.10 26.17
CA ALA A 295 23.22 2.09 25.40
C ALA A 295 24.31 1.32 24.63
N GLU A 296 25.02 0.41 25.32
CA GLU A 296 25.91 -0.58 24.71
C GLU A 296 25.13 -1.64 23.91
N ASN A 297 23.79 -1.55 23.86
CA ASN A 297 22.96 -2.24 22.88
C ASN A 297 22.37 -1.20 21.91
N GLY A 298 23.13 -0.90 20.86
CA GLY A 298 22.79 0.04 19.80
C GLY A 298 21.58 -0.37 18.97
N GLY A 299 20.38 -0.21 19.52
CA GLY A 299 19.17 -0.08 18.73
C GLY A 299 19.16 1.32 18.11
N ALA A 300 19.84 1.49 16.97
CA ALA A 300 19.63 2.66 16.13
C ALA A 300 18.12 2.86 15.91
N PRO A 301 17.61 4.11 15.86
CA PRO A 301 16.23 4.35 15.43
C PRO A 301 16.04 3.56 14.14
N SER A 302 15.06 2.65 14.14
CA SER A 302 14.88 1.64 13.08
C SER A 302 15.13 2.31 11.74
N ASP A 303 16.28 2.03 11.11
CA ASP A 303 16.65 2.59 9.81
C ASP A 303 15.48 2.28 8.89
N GLY A 304 14.64 3.29 8.66
CA GLY A 304 13.42 3.14 7.91
C GLY A 304 13.84 2.69 6.53
N ARG A 305 13.73 1.39 6.27
CA ARG A 305 14.33 0.79 5.10
C ARG A 305 13.73 1.47 3.89
N LEU A 306 14.53 2.24 3.17
CA LEU A 306 14.07 2.96 1.99
C LEU A 306 13.82 1.92 0.89
N TRP A 307 12.54 1.72 0.56
CA TRP A 307 12.17 0.88 -0.55
C TRP A 307 12.38 1.64 -1.86
N THR A 308 13.06 1.02 -2.82
CA THR A 308 13.34 1.62 -4.14
C THR A 308 12.73 0.76 -5.23
N ALA A 309 12.19 1.38 -6.28
CA ALA A 309 11.72 0.68 -7.46
C ALA A 309 12.57 1.08 -8.66
N GLN A 310 13.03 0.09 -9.45
CA GLN A 310 13.73 0.35 -10.71
C GLN A 310 12.80 0.97 -11.75
N ILE A 311 11.53 0.53 -11.77
CA ILE A 311 10.49 1.09 -12.62
C ILE A 311 9.30 1.48 -11.75
N LEU A 312 8.98 2.77 -11.72
CA LEU A 312 7.74 3.30 -11.20
C LEU A 312 6.84 3.76 -12.35
N ASP A 313 5.64 3.19 -12.45
CA ASP A 313 4.64 3.57 -13.46
C ASP A 313 3.28 3.76 -12.77
N ILE A 314 2.78 4.98 -12.77
CA ILE A 314 1.48 5.34 -12.20
C ILE A 314 0.64 5.92 -13.33
N SER A 315 -0.54 5.35 -13.55
CA SER A 315 -1.42 5.77 -14.64
C SER A 315 -2.86 6.01 -14.16
N GLY A 316 -3.49 7.05 -14.73
CA GLY A 316 -4.90 7.37 -14.46
C GLY A 316 -5.20 7.71 -13.00
N GLY A 317 -4.22 8.22 -12.25
CA GLY A 317 -4.41 8.58 -10.86
C GLY A 317 -5.28 9.81 -10.71
N SER A 318 -5.98 9.93 -9.58
CA SER A 318 -6.69 11.15 -9.19
C SER A 318 -6.54 11.40 -7.70
N PHE A 319 -6.53 12.65 -7.29
CA PHE A 319 -6.62 13.00 -5.88
C PHE A 319 -7.62 14.12 -5.64
N GLU A 320 -8.16 14.13 -4.43
CA GLU A 320 -8.88 15.22 -3.80
C GLU A 320 -8.35 15.35 -2.37
N LEU A 321 -7.76 16.50 -2.08
CA LEU A 321 -7.22 16.87 -0.78
C LEU A 321 -8.07 18.05 -0.28
N ASP A 322 -8.80 17.83 0.81
CA ASP A 322 -9.69 18.83 1.44
C ASP A 322 -9.55 18.69 2.96
N SER A 323 -8.39 19.08 3.49
CA SER A 323 -8.06 18.87 4.90
C SER A 323 -7.80 20.16 5.68
N ARG A 324 -8.66 20.40 6.68
CA ARG A 324 -8.47 21.36 7.78
C ARG A 324 -7.43 20.88 8.79
N ALA A 325 -7.12 19.58 8.83
CA ALA A 325 -6.20 19.00 9.80
C ALA A 325 -4.80 19.63 9.78
N MET A 326 -4.39 20.20 8.65
CA MET A 326 -3.18 21.04 8.56
C MET A 326 -3.50 22.50 8.91
N GLU A 327 -3.95 22.77 10.14
CA GLU A 327 -4.15 24.12 10.73
C GLU A 327 -4.70 25.19 9.76
N GLY A 328 -5.64 24.84 8.88
CA GLY A 328 -6.24 25.76 7.91
C GLY A 328 -5.29 26.33 6.83
N ARG A 329 -4.17 25.65 6.50
CA ARG A 329 -3.15 26.18 5.57
C ARG A 329 -3.15 25.58 4.18
N LEU A 330 -3.82 24.45 3.95
CA LEU A 330 -3.81 23.82 2.63
C LEU A 330 -5.07 24.20 1.86
N PRO A 331 -4.93 24.78 0.65
CA PRO A 331 -6.07 24.93 -0.24
C PRO A 331 -6.66 23.57 -0.57
N LYS A 332 -7.94 23.54 -0.94
CA LYS A 332 -8.54 22.35 -1.53
C LYS A 332 -7.83 22.07 -2.86
N LEU A 333 -7.21 20.90 -3.00
CA LEU A 333 -6.52 20.49 -4.22
C LEU A 333 -7.25 19.31 -4.82
N ALA A 334 -7.55 19.35 -6.11
CA ALA A 334 -8.08 18.20 -6.84
C ALA A 334 -7.45 18.13 -8.22
N GLY A 335 -7.14 16.93 -8.70
CA GLY A 335 -6.55 16.76 -10.02
C GLY A 335 -6.33 15.30 -10.41
N GLU A 336 -5.95 15.11 -11.66
CA GLU A 336 -5.56 13.81 -12.21
C GLU A 336 -4.04 13.77 -12.36
N PHE A 337 -3.39 12.66 -12.05
CA PHE A 337 -1.93 12.56 -12.10
C PHE A 337 -1.45 11.24 -12.69
N SER A 338 -0.24 11.28 -13.24
CA SER A 338 0.49 10.11 -13.70
C SER A 338 1.99 10.27 -13.49
N VAL A 339 2.70 9.15 -13.38
CA VAL A 339 4.16 9.10 -13.29
C VAL A 339 4.64 8.05 -14.27
N ARG A 340 5.47 8.41 -15.24
CA ARG A 340 6.00 7.46 -16.21
C ARG A 340 7.49 7.62 -16.40
N PRO A 341 8.24 6.53 -16.66
CA PRO A 341 9.62 6.65 -17.11
C PRO A 341 9.64 7.33 -18.49
N VAL A 342 10.66 8.16 -18.74
CA VAL A 342 10.85 8.89 -20.00
C VAL A 342 12.21 8.56 -20.60
N GLY A 343 12.21 8.23 -21.89
CA GLY A 343 13.43 7.94 -22.65
C GLY A 343 13.86 6.48 -22.59
N GLU A 344 15.04 6.21 -23.15
CA GLU A 344 15.66 4.88 -23.08
C GLU A 344 16.15 4.59 -21.67
N GLU A 345 16.20 3.31 -21.30
CA GLU A 345 16.66 2.89 -19.97
C GLU A 345 18.11 3.34 -19.76
N GLY A 346 18.33 4.25 -18.82
CA GLY A 346 19.67 4.60 -18.36
C GLY A 346 20.40 3.37 -17.80
N PRO A 347 21.75 3.36 -17.82
CA PRO A 347 22.55 2.22 -17.38
C PRO A 347 22.36 1.88 -15.90
N LYS A 348 21.84 2.82 -15.10
CA LYS A 348 21.55 2.64 -13.69
C LYS A 348 20.13 3.11 -13.34
N PRO A 349 19.45 2.48 -12.35
CA PRO A 349 18.12 2.90 -11.91
C PRO A 349 18.05 4.35 -11.45
N GLU A 350 19.09 4.86 -10.79
CA GLU A 350 19.13 6.23 -10.25
C GLU A 350 19.22 7.33 -11.33
N ASP A 351 19.67 6.97 -12.53
CA ASP A 351 19.80 7.87 -13.69
C ASP A 351 18.53 7.89 -14.56
N ARG A 352 17.54 7.05 -14.24
CA ARG A 352 16.30 6.96 -15.01
C ARG A 352 15.48 8.23 -14.84
N ARG A 353 15.09 8.83 -15.95
CA ARG A 353 14.23 10.01 -15.96
C ARG A 353 12.77 9.60 -15.82
N TYR A 354 12.05 10.34 -14.98
CA TYR A 354 10.62 10.22 -14.79
C TYR A 354 9.92 11.52 -15.18
N ARG A 355 8.69 11.39 -15.66
CA ARG A 355 7.76 12.49 -15.86
C ARG A 355 6.57 12.28 -14.95
N PHE A 356 6.42 13.19 -14.00
CA PHE A 356 5.18 13.41 -13.27
C PHE A 356 4.32 14.38 -14.09
N GLN A 357 3.09 14.01 -14.38
CA GLN A 357 2.14 14.86 -15.08
C GLN A 357 0.90 15.01 -14.21
N LEU A 358 0.42 16.22 -14.09
CA LEU A 358 -0.76 16.60 -13.34
C LEU A 358 -1.70 17.37 -14.27
N GLU A 359 -2.88 16.82 -14.48
CA GLU A 359 -3.90 17.36 -15.36
C GLU A 359 -5.07 17.91 -14.54
N GLN A 360 -5.66 19.00 -15.00
CA GLN A 360 -6.85 19.61 -14.40
C GLN A 360 -6.70 19.91 -12.90
N LEU A 361 -5.52 20.35 -12.45
CA LEU A 361 -5.32 20.74 -11.06
C LEU A 361 -6.20 21.95 -10.72
N LYS A 362 -7.12 21.75 -9.80
CA LYS A 362 -7.96 22.79 -9.21
C LYS A 362 -7.43 23.14 -7.83
N ILE A 363 -7.33 24.43 -7.56
CA ILE A 363 -6.95 24.99 -6.26
C ILE A 363 -8.13 25.83 -5.78
N GLY A 364 -8.83 25.36 -4.76
CA GLY A 364 -9.98 26.05 -4.14
C GLY A 364 -9.58 26.83 -2.89
N ALA A 365 -10.23 27.97 -2.65
CA ALA A 365 -9.92 28.85 -1.52
C ALA A 365 -10.45 28.34 -0.17
N ASP A 366 -11.60 27.67 -0.14
CA ASP A 366 -12.19 27.03 1.05
C ASP A 366 -13.60 26.47 0.72
N ARG A 367 -14.09 25.52 1.54
CA ARG A 367 -15.52 25.13 1.55
C ARG A 367 -16.36 26.38 1.85
N PRO A 368 -17.53 26.57 1.18
CA PRO A 368 -18.45 27.62 1.60
C PRO A 368 -18.77 27.44 3.07
N ASP A 369 -18.60 28.49 3.86
CA ASP A 369 -19.13 28.59 5.21
C ASP A 369 -20.56 28.02 5.21
N GLU A 370 -20.77 26.84 5.82
CA GLU A 370 -22.10 26.23 5.96
C GLU A 370 -23.09 27.16 6.69
N SER A 371 -22.59 28.24 7.28
CA SER A 371 -23.35 29.32 7.90
C SER A 371 -24.04 30.27 6.91
N VAL A 372 -23.75 30.21 5.59
CA VAL A 372 -24.57 30.88 4.57
C VAL A 372 -25.64 29.91 4.05
N GLN A 373 -26.51 29.42 4.93
CA GLN A 373 -27.86 29.10 4.52
C GLN A 373 -28.47 30.40 4.02
N GLN A 374 -28.40 30.60 2.70
CA GLN A 374 -29.22 31.56 1.97
C GLN A 374 -30.65 31.43 2.50
N GLY A 375 -31.10 32.46 3.22
CA GLY A 375 -32.51 32.64 3.52
C GLY A 375 -33.28 32.39 2.23
N ALA A 376 -34.22 31.45 2.29
CA ALA A 376 -35.02 30.99 1.17
C ALA A 376 -35.36 32.18 0.26
N ALA A 377 -34.84 32.16 -0.98
CA ALA A 377 -35.36 33.03 -2.01
C ALA A 377 -36.88 32.79 -2.08
N PRO A 378 -37.71 33.85 -2.04
CA PRO A 378 -39.15 33.66 -2.11
C PRO A 378 -39.49 32.88 -3.37
N ALA A 379 -40.31 31.84 -3.20
CA ALA A 379 -40.73 30.94 -4.26
C ALA A 379 -41.15 31.75 -5.50
N SER A 380 -40.45 31.52 -6.62
CA SER A 380 -40.90 32.04 -7.90
C SER A 380 -42.30 31.47 -8.17
N PRO A 381 -43.28 32.30 -8.57
CA PRO A 381 -44.63 31.83 -8.85
C PRO A 381 -44.61 30.78 -9.97
N PRO A 382 -45.54 29.82 -9.95
CA PRO A 382 -45.60 28.75 -10.92
C PRO A 382 -45.76 29.33 -12.33
N ALA A 383 -44.83 28.98 -13.23
CA ALA A 383 -44.95 29.29 -14.64
C ALA A 383 -46.20 28.60 -15.20
N GLU A 384 -47.23 29.39 -15.49
CA GLU A 384 -48.41 28.93 -16.20
C GLU A 384 -47.99 28.37 -17.56
N LYS A 385 -48.40 27.12 -17.80
CA LYS A 385 -48.31 26.42 -19.07
C LYS A 385 -49.16 27.14 -20.12
N LEU A 386 -48.58 28.10 -20.83
CA LEU A 386 -49.08 28.51 -22.13
C LEU A 386 -48.54 27.52 -23.17
N GLY A 387 -49.37 26.53 -23.48
CA GLY A 387 -49.20 25.68 -24.64
C GLY A 387 -49.55 26.43 -25.93
N GLY A 388 -48.83 26.11 -27.01
CA GLY A 388 -49.36 26.22 -28.35
C GLY A 388 -48.45 26.87 -29.39
N LEU A 389 -48.28 26.11 -30.49
CA LEU A 389 -48.33 26.61 -31.87
C LEU A 389 -47.04 27.12 -32.51
N PHE A 390 -46.00 26.27 -32.61
CA PHE A 390 -45.09 26.33 -33.76
C PHE A 390 -44.65 24.91 -34.18
N PRO A 391 -45.18 24.37 -35.30
CA PRO A 391 -44.52 23.31 -36.04
C PRO A 391 -43.57 23.97 -37.05
N GLY A 392 -42.26 23.75 -36.89
CA GLY A 392 -41.24 24.27 -37.79
C GLY A 392 -40.14 23.23 -37.94
N ASP A 393 -40.16 22.58 -39.10
CA ASP A 393 -39.16 21.64 -39.61
C ASP A 393 -37.76 22.26 -39.74
N ALA A 394 -36.77 21.36 -39.75
CA ALA A 394 -35.49 21.43 -40.44
C ALA A 394 -34.54 22.60 -40.11
N ASP A 395 -33.35 22.28 -39.59
CA ASP A 395 -32.18 22.14 -40.46
C ASP A 395 -30.94 21.69 -39.68
N ASP A 396 -30.10 20.94 -40.40
CA ASP A 396 -28.69 20.71 -40.13
C ASP A 396 -27.99 22.01 -39.72
N ASP A 397 -27.42 22.07 -38.51
CA ASP A 397 -26.25 22.91 -38.28
C ASP A 397 -25.27 22.22 -37.33
N LYS A 398 -24.35 21.48 -37.94
CA LYS A 398 -23.09 21.07 -37.34
C LYS A 398 -22.22 22.32 -37.19
N THR A 399 -22.46 23.10 -36.15
CA THR A 399 -21.42 24.00 -35.67
C THR A 399 -20.24 23.14 -35.19
N PRO A 400 -19.00 23.42 -35.64
CA PRO A 400 -17.83 22.75 -35.09
C PRO A 400 -17.76 23.14 -33.62
N ASN A 401 -17.73 22.15 -32.73
CA ASN A 401 -17.49 22.28 -31.30
C ASN A 401 -16.47 23.41 -31.05
N GLU A 402 -16.95 24.62 -30.72
CA GLU A 402 -16.11 25.57 -30.02
C GLU A 402 -15.66 24.83 -28.75
N PRO A 403 -14.35 24.82 -28.44
CA PRO A 403 -13.90 24.30 -27.17
C PRO A 403 -14.66 25.08 -26.11
N THR A 404 -15.61 24.43 -25.45
CA THR A 404 -16.33 25.01 -24.34
C THR A 404 -15.28 25.36 -23.31
N HIS A 405 -14.92 26.64 -23.25
CA HIS A 405 -14.04 27.19 -22.24
C HIS A 405 -14.72 26.88 -20.91
N ARG A 406 -14.27 25.82 -20.24
CA ARG A 406 -14.74 25.44 -18.91
C ARG A 406 -14.33 26.58 -18.00
N SER A 407 -15.26 27.49 -17.72
CA SER A 407 -15.04 28.61 -16.82
C SER A 407 -14.74 28.09 -15.42
N ILE A 408 -13.70 28.62 -14.79
CA ILE A 408 -13.43 28.42 -13.37
C ILE A 408 -14.71 28.68 -12.56
N SER A 409 -15.09 27.72 -11.70
CA SER A 409 -16.22 27.92 -10.81
C SER A 409 -15.88 29.04 -9.84
N GLN A 410 -16.84 29.84 -9.39
CA GLN A 410 -16.60 31.00 -8.50
C GLN A 410 -15.89 30.66 -7.16
N ARG A 411 -15.64 29.38 -6.89
CA ARG A 411 -14.98 28.83 -5.69
C ARG A 411 -13.52 28.45 -5.91
N ASP A 412 -13.09 28.28 -7.16
CA ASP A 412 -11.74 27.87 -7.51
C ASP A 412 -10.86 29.13 -7.71
N VAL A 413 -9.72 29.18 -7.04
CA VAL A 413 -8.73 30.28 -7.15
C VAL A 413 -7.86 30.11 -8.39
N ALA A 414 -7.48 28.87 -8.68
CA ALA A 414 -6.65 28.56 -9.82
C ALA A 414 -7.02 27.22 -10.44
N LEU A 415 -6.89 27.16 -11.77
CA LEU A 415 -6.97 25.95 -12.56
C LEU A 415 -5.69 25.83 -13.38
N VAL A 416 -4.98 24.71 -13.26
CA VAL A 416 -3.83 24.38 -14.12
C VAL A 416 -4.22 23.19 -14.98
N ARG A 417 -4.30 23.39 -16.30
CA ARG A 417 -4.74 22.33 -17.22
C ARG A 417 -3.73 21.19 -17.32
N ASP A 418 -2.45 21.51 -17.42
CA ASP A 418 -1.36 20.53 -17.53
C ASP A 418 -0.09 21.07 -16.85
N LEU A 419 0.39 20.34 -15.85
CA LEU A 419 1.65 20.56 -15.14
C LEU A 419 2.51 19.31 -15.33
N MET A 420 3.64 19.47 -16.01
CA MET A 420 4.61 18.41 -16.24
C MET A 420 5.89 18.70 -15.47
N VAL A 421 6.39 17.71 -14.73
CA VAL A 421 7.64 17.76 -13.99
C VAL A 421 8.51 16.58 -14.43
N GLU A 422 9.71 16.87 -14.95
CA GLU A 422 10.72 15.86 -15.27
C GLU A 422 11.84 15.89 -14.24
N PHE A 423 12.24 14.70 -13.77
CA PHE A 423 13.25 14.53 -12.73
C PHE A 423 13.95 13.17 -12.82
N THR A 424 15.08 13.05 -12.13
CA THR A 424 15.74 11.76 -11.82
C THR A 424 15.71 11.51 -10.31
N PRO A 425 15.68 10.25 -9.85
CA PRO A 425 15.74 9.94 -8.41
C PRO A 425 16.99 10.52 -7.73
N ALA A 426 18.17 10.38 -8.37
CA ALA A 426 19.40 10.99 -7.88
C ALA A 426 19.28 12.53 -7.81
N GLY A 427 18.66 13.14 -8.82
CA GLY A 427 18.37 14.57 -8.87
C GLY A 427 17.59 15.03 -7.65
N LEU A 428 16.46 14.40 -7.33
CA LEU A 428 15.63 14.80 -6.19
C LEU A 428 16.29 14.54 -4.83
N GLN A 429 16.87 13.37 -4.62
CA GLN A 429 17.32 12.94 -3.28
C GLN A 429 18.68 13.52 -2.90
N ARG A 430 19.63 13.52 -3.85
CA ARG A 430 21.03 13.87 -3.57
C ARG A 430 21.35 15.28 -4.04
N ASP A 431 20.93 15.63 -5.25
CA ASP A 431 21.32 16.90 -5.86
C ASP A 431 20.30 18.02 -5.62
N ARG A 432 19.14 17.68 -5.01
CA ARG A 432 17.99 18.59 -4.77
C ARG A 432 17.62 19.37 -6.04
N LYS A 433 17.55 18.67 -7.16
CA LYS A 433 17.35 19.22 -8.49
C LYS A 433 16.12 18.62 -9.16
N ILE A 434 15.27 19.50 -9.68
CA ILE A 434 14.21 19.18 -10.63
C ILE A 434 14.73 19.56 -12.02
N GLU A 435 14.68 18.65 -12.99
CA GLU A 435 15.26 18.92 -14.32
C GLU A 435 14.43 19.94 -15.08
N ARG A 436 13.10 19.74 -15.11
CA ARG A 436 12.18 20.61 -15.85
C ARG A 436 10.82 20.66 -15.19
N ILE A 437 10.24 21.85 -15.11
CA ILE A 437 8.84 22.10 -14.79
C ILE A 437 8.22 22.81 -15.99
N GLN A 438 7.09 22.32 -16.47
CA GLN A 438 6.32 22.93 -17.54
C GLN A 438 4.87 23.09 -17.10
N ILE A 439 4.36 24.31 -17.21
CA ILE A 439 2.98 24.67 -16.92
C ILE A 439 2.34 25.10 -18.22
N LYS A 440 1.25 24.43 -18.61
CA LYS A 440 0.47 24.75 -19.79
C LYS A 440 -0.99 24.97 -19.42
N GLY A 441 -1.51 26.14 -19.79
CA GLY A 441 -2.93 26.43 -19.63
C GLY A 441 -3.35 26.71 -18.18
N GLY A 442 -2.71 27.67 -17.52
CA GLY A 442 -3.13 28.13 -16.19
C GLY A 442 -4.22 29.20 -16.29
N GLU A 443 -5.20 29.20 -15.40
CA GLU A 443 -6.10 30.33 -15.18
C GLU A 443 -6.11 30.64 -13.68
N VAL A 444 -5.80 31.88 -13.31
CA VAL A 444 -5.74 32.33 -11.91
C VAL A 444 -6.72 33.47 -11.72
N GLN A 445 -7.62 33.34 -10.76
CA GLN A 445 -8.53 34.41 -10.36
C GLN A 445 -7.97 35.17 -9.15
N VAL A 446 -7.64 36.44 -9.38
CA VAL A 446 -7.17 37.35 -8.34
C VAL A 446 -8.38 38.12 -7.79
N GLY A 447 -8.72 37.86 -6.54
CA GLY A 447 -9.85 38.47 -5.85
C GLY A 447 -9.92 38.03 -4.39
N ASP A 448 -11.11 38.08 -3.78
CA ASP A 448 -11.31 37.73 -2.37
C ASP A 448 -10.86 36.29 -2.06
N ALA A 449 -11.02 35.36 -3.00
CA ALA A 449 -10.62 33.97 -2.83
C ALA A 449 -9.09 33.82 -2.69
N LEU A 450 -8.30 34.48 -3.53
CA LEU A 450 -6.84 34.53 -3.38
C LEU A 450 -6.43 35.30 -2.11
N HIS A 451 -7.13 36.39 -1.80
CA HIS A 451 -6.87 37.17 -0.58
C HIS A 451 -7.11 36.33 0.68
N ARG A 452 -8.12 35.46 0.70
CA ARG A 452 -8.36 34.51 1.79
C ARG A 452 -7.27 33.44 1.86
N LEU A 453 -6.82 32.92 0.71
CA LEU A 453 -5.74 31.95 0.68
C LEU A 453 -4.42 32.53 1.22
N VAL A 454 -4.12 33.80 0.90
CA VAL A 454 -2.89 34.49 1.35
C VAL A 454 -2.99 35.00 2.78
N ASN A 455 -4.15 35.51 3.20
CA ASN A 455 -4.36 36.14 4.51
C ASN A 455 -5.12 35.26 5.51
N GLY A 456 -5.35 33.99 5.19
CA GLY A 456 -6.10 33.01 5.99
C GLY A 456 -5.46 32.65 7.33
N THR A 457 -4.39 33.33 7.74
CA THR A 457 -3.90 33.29 9.11
C THR A 457 -4.99 33.84 10.03
N PRO A 458 -5.60 33.04 10.93
CA PRO A 458 -6.44 33.62 11.97
C PRO A 458 -5.56 34.55 12.80
N SER A 459 -5.81 35.85 12.69
CA SER A 459 -5.23 36.86 13.55
C SER A 459 -5.83 36.72 14.96
N SER A 460 -5.51 35.62 15.65
CA SER A 460 -5.71 35.48 17.08
C SER A 460 -4.50 36.11 17.79
N ALA A 461 -4.39 37.43 17.68
CA ALA A 461 -3.48 38.21 18.48
C ALA A 461 -4.29 39.34 19.14
N ASP A 462 -4.79 39.04 20.33
CA ASP A 462 -4.94 40.06 21.36
C ASP A 462 -3.55 40.71 21.54
N PRO A 463 -3.45 42.05 21.53
CA PRO A 463 -2.18 42.72 21.77
C PRO A 463 -1.83 42.65 23.27
N GLU A 464 -1.10 41.62 23.68
CA GLU A 464 -0.44 41.64 24.99
C GLU A 464 0.82 42.54 24.94
N GLU A 465 0.89 43.44 25.93
CA GLU A 465 1.86 44.50 26.09
C GLU A 465 3.32 44.01 26.19
N GLU A 466 4.20 44.70 25.47
CA GLU A 466 5.66 44.58 25.59
C GLU A 466 6.16 44.83 27.02
N THR A 467 6.74 43.81 27.67
CA THR A 467 7.69 44.03 28.77
C THR A 467 9.11 43.71 28.31
N LYS A 468 9.82 44.77 27.90
CA LYS A 468 11.27 44.78 27.65
C LYS A 468 12.04 44.43 28.92
N THR A 469 12.77 43.32 28.89
CA THR A 469 13.94 43.13 29.77
C THR A 469 15.11 42.60 28.94
N SER A 470 16.04 43.50 28.64
CA SER A 470 17.29 43.24 27.94
C SER A 470 18.32 42.58 28.89
N GLY A 471 18.66 41.31 28.63
CA GLY A 471 19.80 40.61 29.24
C GLY A 471 21.05 40.63 28.33
N PRO A 472 22.26 40.45 28.89
CA PRO A 472 23.52 40.81 28.23
C PRO A 472 23.98 39.81 27.16
N LYS A 473 24.48 40.39 26.08
CA LYS A 473 25.08 39.81 24.88
C LYS A 473 26.29 38.91 25.21
N GLN A 474 26.12 37.58 25.11
CA GLN A 474 27.22 36.63 25.06
C GLN A 474 27.96 36.73 23.71
N ALA A 475 29.29 36.67 23.78
CA ALA A 475 30.18 36.71 22.63
C ALA A 475 30.14 35.37 21.87
N PRO A 476 30.27 35.36 20.53
CA PRO A 476 30.16 34.15 19.73
C PRO A 476 31.40 33.27 19.92
N ASP A 477 31.17 32.04 20.38
CA ASP A 477 32.16 30.97 20.43
C ASP A 477 32.63 30.63 19.01
N LYS A 478 33.90 30.95 18.73
CA LYS A 478 34.60 30.53 17.51
C LYS A 478 35.01 29.07 17.67
N GLY A 479 34.13 28.16 17.25
CA GLY A 479 34.47 26.73 17.25
C GLY A 479 33.55 25.80 16.47
N ALA A 480 32.45 26.28 15.89
CA ALA A 480 31.58 25.44 15.09
C ALA A 480 32.21 25.21 13.71
N GLN A 481 32.74 24.01 13.49
CA GLN A 481 32.99 23.46 12.16
C GLN A 481 31.76 23.73 11.29
N ALA A 482 31.95 24.47 10.20
CA ALA A 482 30.92 24.72 9.21
C ALA A 482 30.43 23.36 8.71
N ALA A 483 29.28 22.91 9.23
CA ALA A 483 28.54 21.82 8.64
C ALA A 483 28.36 22.17 7.16
N ALA A 484 28.73 21.25 6.27
CA ALA A 484 28.57 21.46 4.84
C ALA A 484 27.12 21.84 4.58
N ALA A 485 26.89 23.08 4.14
CA ALA A 485 25.55 23.59 3.89
C ALA A 485 24.86 22.63 2.92
N GLU A 486 23.70 22.12 3.31
CA GLU A 486 22.95 21.22 2.45
C GLU A 486 22.68 21.91 1.10
N PRO A 487 22.68 21.18 -0.02
CA PRO A 487 22.44 21.80 -1.31
C PRO A 487 21.08 22.53 -1.31
N ALA A 488 21.05 23.73 -1.88
CA ALA A 488 19.79 24.44 -2.11
C ALA A 488 19.02 23.75 -3.23
N TRP A 489 17.69 23.73 -3.14
CA TRP A 489 16.85 23.17 -4.20
C TRP A 489 16.96 24.00 -5.48
N ARG A 490 16.96 23.36 -6.65
CA ARG A 490 17.06 24.04 -7.95
C ARG A 490 16.13 23.44 -9.01
N VAL A 491 15.59 24.30 -9.86
CA VAL A 491 14.85 23.92 -11.07
C VAL A 491 15.70 24.25 -12.29
N GLY A 492 16.08 23.23 -13.06
CA GLY A 492 16.91 23.39 -14.26
C GLY A 492 16.21 24.24 -15.33
N GLN A 493 14.92 24.01 -15.55
CA GLN A 493 14.13 24.79 -16.50
C GLN A 493 12.66 24.91 -16.05
N LEU A 494 12.12 26.12 -16.04
CA LEU A 494 10.70 26.40 -15.86
C LEU A 494 10.14 26.99 -17.16
N VAL A 495 9.09 26.38 -17.69
CA VAL A 495 8.36 26.86 -18.87
C VAL A 495 6.91 27.10 -18.49
N VAL A 496 6.41 28.32 -18.68
CA VAL A 496 5.00 28.67 -18.47
C VAL A 496 4.44 29.16 -19.80
N THR A 497 3.35 28.53 -20.24
CA THR A 497 2.71 28.80 -21.53
C THR A 497 1.19 28.80 -21.39
N GLU A 498 0.50 29.64 -22.17
CA GLU A 498 -0.96 29.69 -22.21
C GLU A 498 -1.61 29.99 -20.84
N THR A 499 -0.92 30.70 -19.94
CA THR A 499 -1.44 31.05 -18.61
C THR A 499 -2.12 32.40 -18.63
N GLN A 500 -3.33 32.50 -18.08
CA GLN A 500 -4.11 33.72 -17.97
C GLN A 500 -4.32 34.08 -16.49
N VAL A 501 -4.21 35.36 -16.18
CA VAL A 501 -4.54 35.90 -14.85
C VAL A 501 -5.69 36.88 -15.01
N ARG A 502 -6.78 36.63 -14.29
CA ARG A 502 -7.99 37.42 -14.32
C ARG A 502 -8.22 38.08 -12.97
N PHE A 503 -8.28 39.39 -12.94
CA PHE A 503 -8.69 40.13 -11.75
C PHE A 503 -10.22 40.21 -11.70
N GLN A 504 -10.78 39.82 -10.56
CA GLN A 504 -12.18 40.11 -10.28
C GLN A 504 -12.34 41.64 -10.18
N ALA A 505 -13.47 42.17 -10.66
CA ALA A 505 -13.70 43.61 -10.74
C ALA A 505 -13.50 44.27 -9.37
N LEU A 506 -12.38 44.98 -9.20
CA LEU A 506 -12.05 45.69 -7.96
C LEU A 506 -13.01 46.86 -7.69
N ILE A 507 -13.73 47.33 -8.72
CA ILE A 507 -14.72 48.40 -8.67
C ILE A 507 -15.89 48.00 -9.59
N PRO A 508 -17.17 48.19 -9.21
CA PRO A 508 -18.35 47.75 -9.97
C PRO A 508 -18.48 48.27 -11.41
N GLN A 509 -17.63 49.21 -11.82
CA GLN A 509 -17.70 49.91 -13.10
C GLN A 509 -16.55 49.56 -14.06
N ILE A 510 -15.59 48.73 -13.64
CA ILE A 510 -14.43 48.35 -14.45
C ILE A 510 -14.51 46.84 -14.72
N GLU A 511 -14.60 46.47 -15.99
CA GLU A 511 -14.49 45.07 -16.42
C GLU A 511 -13.13 44.51 -15.95
N GLY A 512 -13.12 43.28 -15.43
CA GLY A 512 -11.92 42.67 -14.85
C GLY A 512 -10.73 42.69 -15.81
N LEU A 513 -9.54 43.00 -15.31
CA LEU A 513 -8.31 42.99 -16.09
C LEU A 513 -7.87 41.54 -16.34
N GLU A 514 -7.57 41.20 -17.60
CA GLU A 514 -7.03 39.89 -17.99
C GLU A 514 -5.68 40.09 -18.69
N PHE A 515 -4.68 39.30 -18.31
CA PHE A 515 -3.39 39.27 -19.01
C PHE A 515 -2.82 37.85 -19.08
N GLY A 516 -2.09 37.59 -20.17
CA GLY A 516 -1.39 36.33 -20.38
C GLY A 516 0.03 36.36 -19.81
N ILE A 517 0.51 35.22 -19.31
CA ILE A 517 1.88 35.00 -18.86
C ILE A 517 2.51 33.89 -19.71
N GLU A 518 3.59 34.24 -20.39
CA GLU A 518 4.48 33.30 -21.06
C GLU A 518 5.90 33.57 -20.58
N THR A 519 6.56 32.56 -20.04
CA THR A 519 7.93 32.71 -19.55
C THR A 519 8.73 31.42 -19.67
N LYS A 520 10.04 31.59 -19.84
CA LYS A 520 11.02 30.52 -19.79
C LYS A 520 12.18 30.97 -18.92
N LEU A 521 12.40 30.27 -17.82
CA LEU A 521 13.47 30.53 -16.87
C LEU A 521 14.37 29.29 -16.78
N GLU A 522 15.65 29.50 -16.53
CA GLU A 522 16.66 28.44 -16.44
C GLU A 522 17.42 28.58 -15.11
N ASP A 523 17.79 27.44 -14.52
CA ASP A 523 18.64 27.34 -13.32
C ASP A 523 18.15 28.11 -12.07
N ILE A 524 16.85 28.06 -11.82
CA ILE A 524 16.16 28.79 -10.73
C ILE A 524 16.47 28.16 -9.38
N PRO A 525 17.01 28.91 -8.40
CA PRO A 525 17.08 28.43 -7.03
C PRO A 525 15.67 28.45 -6.39
N LEU A 526 15.25 27.34 -5.79
CA LEU A 526 14.07 27.30 -4.92
C LEU A 526 14.54 27.69 -3.51
N SER A 527 14.12 28.86 -3.05
CA SER A 527 14.37 29.27 -1.67
C SER A 527 13.37 28.55 -0.75
N GLN A 528 13.73 28.35 0.53
CA GLN A 528 12.73 27.85 1.49
C GLN A 528 11.59 28.86 1.73
N ASP A 529 11.82 30.13 1.40
CA ASP A 529 10.85 31.22 1.55
C ASP A 529 9.97 31.42 0.30
N GLY A 530 10.15 30.60 -0.74
CA GLY A 530 9.54 30.76 -2.07
C GLY A 530 10.57 31.20 -3.10
#